data_AF-A0A538LR19-F1
#
_entry.id   AF-A0A538LR19-F1
#
_cell.length_a   1.000
_cell.length_b   1.000
_cell.length_c   1.000
_cell.angle_alpha   90.00
_cell.angle_beta   90.00
_cell.angle_gamma   90.00
#
_symmetry.space_group_name_H-M   'P 1'
#
loop_
_entity.id
_entity.type
_entity.pdbx_description
1 polymer ?
#
loop_
_entity_poly.entity_id
_entity_poly.type
_entity_poly.pdbx_seq_one_letter_code
_entity_poly.pdbx_strand_id
1 'polypeptide(L)'
;MAAAIAFAAVTSQQVITDTTNVHLRVVKTIADGFDSGWHVHPGLAVVQTVAAGDTFIEIPYLPVRAIATGHVVWTTSFVLDNAGAFQIPLTTVSPGLNPCPTLP
;
A
#
# COMPACT_ATOMS: atom_id res chain seq x y z
N MET A 1 21.31 -7.70 -11.68
CA MET A 1 20.49 -6.56 -12.12
C MET A 1 19.78 -6.02 -10.89
N ALA A 2 20.16 -4.85 -10.40
CA ALA A 2 19.50 -4.21 -9.25
C ALA A 2 18.28 -3.46 -9.76
N ALA A 3 17.08 -3.90 -9.39
CA ALA A 3 15.85 -3.15 -9.67
C ALA A 3 15.76 -2.00 -8.66
N ALA A 4 16.11 -0.80 -9.10
CA ALA A 4 15.84 0.41 -8.34
C ALA A 4 14.32 0.60 -8.26
N ILE A 5 13.77 0.66 -7.05
CA ILE A 5 12.43 1.17 -6.81
C ILE A 5 12.43 2.64 -7.25
N ALA A 6 11.82 2.92 -8.40
CA ALA A 6 11.51 4.29 -8.77
C ALA A 6 10.44 4.77 -7.79
N PHE A 7 10.82 5.63 -6.83
CA PHE A 7 9.88 6.47 -6.09
C PHE A 7 9.28 7.50 -7.06
N ALA A 8 8.50 7.06 -8.04
CA ALA A 8 7.82 7.96 -8.95
C ALA A 8 6.55 8.49 -8.26
N ALA A 9 6.63 9.77 -7.87
CA ALA A 9 5.53 10.74 -7.75
C ALA A 9 4.44 10.55 -6.68
N VAL A 10 4.75 10.15 -5.44
CA VAL A 10 3.84 10.45 -4.32
C VAL A 10 3.89 11.96 -4.05
N THR A 11 2.87 12.70 -4.52
CA THR A 11 2.81 14.17 -4.42
C THR A 11 2.30 14.66 -3.08
N SER A 12 1.43 13.89 -2.42
CA SER A 12 0.98 14.17 -1.05
C SER A 12 0.51 12.90 -0.35
N GLN A 13 0.73 12.85 0.97
CA GLN A 13 0.22 11.83 1.87
C GLN A 13 -0.21 12.52 3.16
N GLN A 14 -1.44 12.30 3.60
CA GLN A 14 -2.00 12.91 4.81
C GLN A 14 -2.60 11.81 5.70
N VAL A 15 -2.48 11.96 7.03
CA VAL A 15 -3.20 11.17 8.03
C VAL A 15 -4.42 11.97 8.47
N ILE A 16 -5.62 11.45 8.25
CA ILE A 16 -6.87 12.18 8.54
C ILE A 16 -7.32 12.00 10.01
N THR A 17 -7.06 10.84 10.61
CA THR A 17 -7.37 10.49 12.01
C THR A 17 -6.41 9.39 12.47
N ASP A 18 -6.06 9.34 13.76
CA ASP A 18 -5.36 8.24 14.45
C ASP A 18 -6.02 8.05 15.85
N THR A 19 -6.40 6.83 16.26
CA THR A 19 -7.08 6.58 17.55
C THR A 19 -6.23 5.73 18.49
N THR A 20 -6.36 5.93 19.81
CA THR A 20 -5.36 5.50 20.80
C THR A 20 -5.33 4.00 21.14
N ASN A 21 -6.37 3.23 20.78
CA ASN A 21 -6.39 1.76 20.96
C ASN A 21 -6.40 1.01 19.62
N VAL A 22 -6.84 1.66 18.56
CA VAL A 22 -6.89 1.15 17.18
C VAL A 22 -6.38 2.29 16.30
N HIS A 23 -5.18 2.15 15.78
CA HIS A 23 -4.61 3.20 14.95
C HIS A 23 -5.30 3.17 13.59
N LEU A 24 -6.29 4.03 13.40
CA LEU A 24 -6.88 4.25 12.08
C LEU A 24 -5.95 5.16 11.30
N ARG A 25 -5.74 4.92 10.01
CA ARG A 25 -5.00 5.84 9.16
C ARG A 25 -5.63 5.85 7.78
N VAL A 26 -6.03 7.02 7.30
CA VAL A 26 -6.62 7.17 5.96
C VAL A 26 -5.63 7.91 5.08
N VAL A 27 -5.19 7.29 3.99
CA VAL A 27 -4.22 7.83 3.03
C VAL A 27 -4.90 8.03 1.68
N LYS A 28 -4.95 9.27 1.20
CA LYS A 28 -5.28 9.56 -0.19
C LYS A 28 -4.01 9.55 -1.04
N THR A 29 -4.01 8.80 -2.12
CA THR A 29 -2.90 8.75 -3.08
C THR A 29 -3.39 9.26 -4.44
N ILE A 30 -2.60 10.14 -5.04
CA ILE A 30 -2.77 10.61 -6.43
C ILE A 30 -1.45 10.36 -7.13
N ALA A 31 -1.47 9.55 -8.20
CA ALA A 31 -0.25 9.15 -8.89
C ALA A 31 -0.49 8.84 -10.37
N ASP A 32 0.59 8.86 -11.16
CA ASP A 32 0.62 8.48 -12.57
C ASP A 32 1.74 7.45 -12.78
N GLY A 33 1.44 6.30 -13.39
CA GLY A 33 2.45 5.25 -13.62
C GLY A 33 3.03 4.65 -12.32
N PHE A 34 2.16 4.36 -11.36
CA PHE A 34 2.51 3.98 -10.00
C PHE A 34 2.71 2.46 -9.82
N ASP A 35 3.70 2.10 -9.02
CA ASP A 35 3.90 0.76 -8.47
C ASP A 35 4.39 0.91 -7.02
N SER A 36 3.66 0.35 -6.05
CA SER A 36 4.06 0.40 -4.64
C SER A 36 5.20 -0.56 -4.29
N GLY A 37 5.55 -1.49 -5.19
CA GLY A 37 6.37 -2.64 -4.87
C GLY A 37 5.67 -3.62 -3.92
N TRP A 38 6.26 -4.80 -3.74
CA TRP A 38 5.73 -5.79 -2.78
C TRP A 38 5.91 -5.31 -1.35
N HIS A 39 4.83 -5.29 -0.59
CA HIS A 39 4.82 -4.89 0.80
C HIS A 39 3.77 -5.67 1.59
N VAL A 40 3.81 -5.54 2.91
CA VAL A 40 2.81 -6.08 3.83
C VAL A 40 2.25 -4.97 4.72
N HIS A 41 1.04 -5.19 5.21
CA HIS A 41 0.38 -4.34 6.19
C HIS A 41 0.31 -5.05 7.53
N PRO A 42 0.72 -4.41 8.65
CA PRO A 42 0.62 -5.03 9.97
C PRO A 42 -0.82 -5.08 10.52
N GLY A 43 -1.77 -4.45 9.81
CA GLY A 43 -3.19 -4.44 10.15
C GLY A 43 -4.08 -4.51 8.91
N LEU A 44 -5.39 -4.43 9.10
CA LEU A 44 -6.35 -4.50 7.98
C LEU A 44 -6.22 -3.25 7.11
N ALA A 45 -6.18 -3.43 5.79
CA ALA A 45 -6.24 -2.33 4.86
C ALA A 45 -7.48 -2.45 3.96
N VAL A 46 -8.18 -1.34 3.76
CA VAL A 46 -9.31 -1.23 2.85
C VAL A 46 -8.94 -0.19 1.80
N VAL A 47 -8.73 -0.64 0.58
CA VAL A 47 -8.37 0.21 -0.56
C VAL A 47 -9.64 0.54 -1.34
N GLN A 48 -9.95 1.83 -1.50
CA GLN A 48 -11.07 2.31 -2.30
C GLN A 48 -10.55 3.20 -3.44
N THR A 49 -10.72 2.76 -4.68
CA THR A 49 -10.43 3.58 -5.87
C THR A 49 -11.52 4.64 -6.10
N VAL A 50 -11.15 5.82 -6.58
CA VAL A 50 -12.11 6.89 -6.94
C VAL A 50 -12.77 6.64 -8.33
N ALA A 51 -12.34 5.60 -9.04
CA ALA A 51 -13.06 5.02 -10.18
C ALA A 51 -13.85 3.77 -9.75
N ALA A 52 -14.99 3.53 -10.42
CA ALA A 52 -16.01 2.56 -10.02
C ALA A 52 -15.52 1.10 -10.07
N GLY A 53 -15.73 0.36 -8.98
CA GLY A 53 -15.90 -1.10 -9.01
C GLY A 53 -15.16 -1.87 -7.92
N ASP A 54 -13.93 -1.50 -7.62
CA ASP A 54 -13.03 -2.42 -6.92
C ASP A 54 -12.56 -1.88 -5.58
N THR A 55 -13.30 -2.23 -4.52
CA THR A 55 -12.80 -2.13 -3.15
C THR A 55 -12.12 -3.45 -2.80
N PHE A 56 -10.82 -3.46 -2.58
CA PHE A 56 -10.11 -4.63 -2.09
C PHE A 56 -9.83 -4.49 -0.60
N ILE A 57 -10.16 -5.55 0.16
CA ILE A 57 -9.76 -5.71 1.55
C ILE A 57 -8.48 -6.54 1.53
N GLU A 58 -7.39 -5.96 2.02
CA GLU A 58 -6.11 -6.64 2.12
C GLU A 58 -6.02 -7.28 3.52
N ILE A 59 -5.75 -8.58 3.52
CA ILE A 59 -5.60 -9.37 4.74
C ILE A 59 -4.25 -9.00 5.39
N PRO A 60 -4.19 -8.82 6.72
CA PRO A 60 -2.96 -8.46 7.39
C PRO A 60 -1.84 -9.46 7.10
N TYR A 61 -0.62 -8.96 6.95
CA TYR A 61 0.60 -9.72 6.67
C TYR A 61 0.61 -10.56 5.40
N LEU A 62 -0.42 -10.49 4.54
CA LEU A 62 -0.33 -11.02 3.19
C LEU A 62 0.40 -10.03 2.28
N PRO A 63 1.33 -10.49 1.44
CA PRO A 63 1.99 -9.64 0.47
C PRO A 63 1.01 -9.06 -0.55
N VAL A 64 1.12 -7.75 -0.78
CA VAL A 64 0.32 -7.01 -1.77
C VAL A 64 1.23 -6.13 -2.63
N ARG A 65 0.79 -5.84 -3.86
CA ARG A 65 1.43 -4.92 -4.80
C ARG A 65 0.32 -4.19 -5.55
N ALA A 66 0.33 -2.86 -5.48
CA ALA A 66 -0.64 -2.02 -6.15
C ALA A 66 0.03 -1.36 -7.36
N ILE A 67 -0.54 -1.59 -8.55
CA ILE A 67 0.01 -1.12 -9.82
C ILE A 67 -1.07 -0.30 -10.53
N ALA A 68 -0.72 0.90 -10.98
CA ALA A 68 -1.57 1.75 -11.81
C ALA A 68 -0.77 2.25 -13.03
N THR A 69 -1.17 1.82 -14.22
CA THR A 69 -0.53 2.21 -15.48
C THR A 69 -0.96 3.59 -16.00
N GLY A 70 -2.03 4.17 -15.45
CA GLY A 70 -2.52 5.52 -15.78
C GLY A 70 -2.66 6.42 -14.54
N HIS A 71 -3.40 7.52 -14.68
CA HIS A 71 -3.73 8.39 -13.55
C HIS A 71 -4.65 7.67 -12.57
N VAL A 72 -4.28 7.65 -11.29
CA VAL A 72 -5.09 7.06 -10.23
C VAL A 72 -5.28 8.01 -9.08
N VAL A 73 -6.50 8.00 -8.54
CA VAL A 73 -6.82 8.56 -7.24
C VAL A 73 -7.48 7.46 -6.43
N TRP A 74 -6.91 7.11 -5.28
CA TRP A 74 -7.52 6.17 -4.34
C TRP A 74 -7.36 6.65 -2.91
N THR A 75 -8.20 6.12 -2.04
CA THR A 75 -8.14 6.30 -0.60
C THR A 75 -7.98 4.93 0.05
N THR A 76 -6.95 4.75 0.85
CA THR A 76 -6.74 3.54 1.63
C THR A 76 -6.93 3.83 3.11
N SER A 77 -7.78 3.05 3.77
CA SER A 77 -7.99 3.10 5.21
C SER A 77 -7.31 1.91 5.86
N PHE A 78 -6.44 2.17 6.82
CA PHE A 78 -5.73 1.16 7.60
C PHE A 78 -6.29 1.11 9.01
N VAL A 79 -6.40 -0.10 9.55
CA VAL A 79 -6.70 -0.40 10.95
C VAL A 79 -5.48 -1.14 11.51
N LEU A 80 -4.62 -0.41 12.22
CA LEU A 80 -3.31 -0.89 12.66
C LEU A 80 -3.34 -1.27 14.14
N ASP A 81 -2.53 -2.27 14.50
CA ASP A 81 -2.33 -2.77 15.86
C ASP A 81 -1.35 -1.92 16.68
N ASN A 82 -0.61 -1.01 16.04
CA ASN A 82 0.33 -0.07 16.65
C ASN A 82 0.60 1.16 15.74
N ALA A 83 1.29 2.18 16.27
CA ALA A 83 1.65 3.42 15.56
C ALA A 83 2.82 3.28 14.55
N GLY A 84 3.24 2.06 14.22
CA GLY A 84 4.38 1.77 13.35
C GLY A 84 4.14 2.04 11.87
N ALA A 85 5.09 1.58 11.04
CA ALA A 85 4.96 1.69 9.58
C ALA A 85 3.78 0.86 9.07
N PHE A 86 2.83 1.50 8.37
CA PHE A 86 1.61 0.87 7.84
C PHE A 86 1.84 0.13 6.52
N GLN A 87 2.96 0.40 5.84
CA GLN A 87 3.48 -0.34 4.69
C GLN A 87 4.91 -0.75 5.02
N ILE A 88 5.15 -2.06 5.08
CA ILE A 88 6.47 -2.62 5.37
C ILE A 88 6.97 -3.29 4.09
N PRO A 89 8.10 -2.87 3.51
CA PRO A 89 8.66 -3.53 2.33
C PRO A 89 8.80 -5.03 2.58
N LEU A 90 8.37 -5.86 1.62
CA LEU A 90 8.40 -7.32 1.79
C LEU A 90 9.83 -7.82 2.04
N THR A 91 10.82 -7.15 1.43
CA THR A 91 12.24 -7.46 1.60
C THR A 91 12.74 -7.29 3.03
N THR A 92 12.07 -6.50 3.87
CA THR A 92 12.43 -6.30 5.28
C THR A 92 12.01 -7.48 6.15
N VAL A 93 10.92 -8.16 5.79
CA VAL A 93 10.33 -9.26 6.58
C VAL A 93 10.58 -10.64 5.97
N SER A 94 10.75 -10.72 4.65
CA SER A 94 11.04 -11.94 3.90
C SER A 94 11.91 -11.61 2.67
N PRO A 95 13.24 -11.48 2.87
CA PRO A 95 14.16 -11.16 1.78
C PRO A 95 14.09 -12.20 0.65
N GLY A 96 13.94 -11.73 -0.59
CA GLY A 96 13.96 -12.57 -1.79
C GLY A 96 12.65 -13.28 -2.14
N LEU A 97 11.60 -13.14 -1.32
CA LEU A 97 10.28 -13.66 -1.67
C LEU A 97 9.65 -12.82 -2.79
N ASN A 98 9.32 -13.47 -3.91
CA ASN A 98 8.43 -12.90 -4.93
C ASN A 98 7.12 -13.70 -4.93
N PRO A 99 6.01 -13.16 -4.39
CA PRO A 99 4.72 -13.82 -4.35
C PRO A 99 4.13 -14.10 -5.75
N CYS A 100 4.55 -13.34 -6.77
CA CYS A 100 4.13 -13.54 -8.15
C CYS A 100 5.32 -13.39 -9.11
N PRO A 101 6.13 -14.45 -9.29
CA PRO A 101 7.37 -14.40 -10.06
C PRO A 101 7.17 -14.19 -11.57
N THR A 102 5.94 -14.30 -12.06
CA THR A 102 5.59 -14.18 -13.49
C THR A 102 5.03 -12.81 -13.88
N LEU A 103 4.74 -11.94 -12.92
CA LEU A 103 4.38 -10.56 -13.23
C LEU A 103 5.66 -9.77 -13.55
N PRO A 104 5.67 -8.95 -14.63
CA PRO A 104 6.81 -8.13 -14.99
C PRO A 104 7.18 -7.09 -13.92
#